data_AF-A0A3N5JNU6-F1
#
_entry.id   AF-A0A3N5JNU6-F1
#
_cell.length_a   1.000
_cell.length_b   1.000
_cell.length_c   1.000
_cell.angle_alpha   90.00
_cell.angle_beta   90.00
_cell.angle_gamma   90.00
#
_symmetry.space_group_name_H-M   'P 1'
#
loop_
_entity.id
_entity.type
_entity.pdbx_description
1 polymer ?
#
loop_
_entity_poly.entity_id
_entity_poly.type
_entity_poly.pdbx_seq_one_letter_code
_entity_poly.pdbx_strand_id
1 'polypeptide(L)'
;PSLTDVLPNIPNPISPLKAVSADHLVFDLWIDSFAAGANYVNQLSNAGLEKVWVINHDWQNGGYDNKLPDVLPANPARGGEAGLQQLSNVAADAGYLFGLHENYIDFYPNAPSWDDLDISLNSDGSLKTAWFNSTTGMQSFQMKPSRAAFYLTSFSPEIHSQYATTASFLDVHSAISPSSVVDYDDTVPSWGSFREALQLYRELPGKLRQAHDGPISGEGNNHFLSMGYYDDIEAQINIGGYGDRSQGQWLPLLVDFDLYKMHHLGAVHGVGYYERFFCAESGESAYKTFSLGFSKKYIATELAYGHGGFIPSPYRLEDFITAAKLEAKHVQPAQRLYANALVKAITYHDQGRQVDASEYIRTHPTTFNNIDHADFMGQVRVEYDNGVIVCVNRHPTREWSVHIESIGGSYNVHAVINGEAVIEVGHFSQSDFILPPAAGWLVYTPDASAVEETAVSDKRPQSVQLRQNYPNPFNSSTTIEFALPQQAMVKLQIFNMSGQLVETLINQNVQAGINRCRWEAAHHAGGVYFYRLTAGDRVVTRKLLLLR
;
A
#
# COMPACT_ATOMS: atom_id res chain seq x y z
N PRO A 1 4.76 -28.08 -6.42
CA PRO A 1 5.14 -26.64 -6.49
C PRO A 1 4.71 -25.97 -5.19
N SER A 2 5.53 -25.09 -4.64
CA SER A 2 5.09 -24.17 -3.59
C SER A 2 4.22 -23.08 -4.22
N LEU A 3 3.25 -22.55 -3.49
CA LEU A 3 2.50 -21.35 -3.87
C LEU A 3 3.47 -20.19 -4.17
N THR A 4 4.49 -20.03 -3.31
CA THR A 4 5.51 -18.98 -3.46
C THR A 4 6.33 -19.11 -4.75
N ASP A 5 6.42 -20.30 -5.36
CA ASP A 5 7.10 -20.50 -6.64
C ASP A 5 6.32 -19.94 -7.83
N VAL A 6 5.00 -19.77 -7.69
CA VAL A 6 4.09 -19.40 -8.78
C VAL A 6 3.47 -18.01 -8.62
N LEU A 7 3.66 -17.35 -7.47
CA LEU A 7 3.22 -15.98 -7.27
C LEU A 7 3.95 -15.03 -8.24
N PRO A 8 3.21 -14.18 -8.99
CA PRO A 8 3.84 -13.30 -9.96
C PRO A 8 4.73 -12.28 -9.25
N ASN A 9 5.90 -12.01 -9.82
CA ASN A 9 6.71 -10.88 -9.40
C ASN A 9 6.12 -9.59 -9.98
N ILE A 10 6.17 -8.52 -9.19
CA ILE A 10 5.66 -7.20 -9.60
C ILE A 10 6.89 -6.29 -9.77
N PRO A 11 7.38 -6.08 -11.01
CA PRO A 11 8.59 -5.30 -11.28
C PRO A 11 8.29 -3.80 -11.28
N ASN A 12 7.48 -3.33 -10.33
CA ASN A 12 7.12 -1.94 -10.16
C ASN A 12 8.17 -1.23 -9.28
N PRO A 13 8.24 0.11 -9.31
CA PRO A 13 9.12 0.87 -8.42
C PRO A 13 8.62 0.80 -6.96
N ILE A 14 9.51 1.13 -6.03
CA ILE A 14 9.10 1.49 -4.66
C ILE A 14 8.61 2.93 -4.69
N SER A 15 7.44 3.18 -4.12
CA SER A 15 6.86 4.52 -4.01
C SER A 15 7.82 5.46 -3.28
N PRO A 16 7.96 6.71 -3.76
CA PRO A 16 8.82 7.70 -3.13
C PRO A 16 8.26 8.22 -1.79
N LEU A 17 6.94 8.19 -1.59
CA LEU A 17 6.29 8.70 -0.37
C LEU A 17 5.67 7.59 0.50
N LYS A 18 6.03 6.32 0.24
CA LYS A 18 5.61 5.16 1.04
C LYS A 18 5.83 5.37 2.55
N ALA A 19 6.95 5.98 2.94
CA ALA A 19 7.23 6.25 4.35
C ALA A 19 6.27 7.28 4.96
N VAL A 20 5.78 8.23 4.17
CA VAL A 20 4.74 9.18 4.60
C VAL A 20 3.43 8.43 4.79
N SER A 21 2.98 7.65 3.80
CA SER A 21 1.75 6.85 3.91
C SER A 21 1.79 5.88 5.09
N ALA A 22 2.92 5.19 5.29
CA ALA A 22 3.13 4.26 6.41
C ALA A 22 3.15 4.94 7.79
N ASP A 23 3.21 6.27 7.87
CA ASP A 23 3.14 7.02 9.12
C ASP A 23 1.71 7.53 9.43
N HIS A 24 0.81 7.49 8.44
CA HIS A 24 -0.53 8.08 8.54
C HIS A 24 -1.65 7.03 8.63
N LEU A 25 -2.69 7.37 9.37
CA LEU A 25 -3.99 6.69 9.29
C LEU A 25 -4.83 7.34 8.20
N VAL A 26 -5.51 6.56 7.38
CA VAL A 26 -6.41 7.11 6.36
C VAL A 26 -7.79 7.31 6.97
N PHE A 27 -8.30 8.54 6.94
CA PHE A 27 -9.66 8.88 7.31
C PHE A 27 -10.50 9.16 6.07
N ASP A 28 -11.34 8.19 5.76
CA ASP A 28 -12.19 8.15 4.57
C ASP A 28 -13.51 8.88 4.83
N LEU A 29 -13.60 10.09 4.30
CA LEU A 29 -14.61 11.07 4.65
C LEU A 29 -15.64 11.22 3.52
N TRP A 30 -16.77 10.56 3.71
CA TRP A 30 -18.02 10.79 3.00
C TRP A 30 -18.91 11.66 3.88
N ILE A 31 -19.33 12.83 3.41
CA ILE A 31 -20.00 13.84 4.24
C ILE A 31 -21.18 14.44 3.50
N ASP A 32 -22.17 14.91 4.27
CA ASP A 32 -23.29 15.70 3.74
C ASP A 32 -22.95 17.18 3.55
N SER A 33 -22.00 17.72 4.34
CA SER A 33 -21.52 19.09 4.20
C SER A 33 -20.07 19.25 4.68
N PHE A 34 -19.34 20.23 4.13
CA PHE A 34 -17.96 20.50 4.50
C PHE A 34 -17.81 20.91 5.97
N ALA A 35 -18.81 21.62 6.52
CA ALA A 35 -18.84 21.98 7.94
C ALA A 35 -18.94 20.74 8.85
N ALA A 36 -19.71 19.72 8.46
CA ALA A 36 -19.76 18.46 9.19
C ALA A 36 -18.40 17.73 9.15
N GLY A 37 -17.75 17.71 7.97
CA GLY A 37 -16.39 17.20 7.82
C GLY A 37 -15.40 17.89 8.77
N ALA A 38 -15.41 19.22 8.81
CA ALA A 38 -14.51 20.00 9.66
C ALA A 38 -14.75 19.70 11.15
N ASN A 39 -16.01 19.47 11.56
CA ASN A 39 -16.34 19.06 12.91
C ASN A 39 -15.77 17.66 13.25
N TYR A 40 -15.78 16.71 12.31
CA TYR A 40 -15.20 15.38 12.55
C TYR A 40 -13.68 15.42 12.66
N VAL A 41 -13.00 16.21 11.80
CA VAL A 41 -11.55 16.42 11.89
C VAL A 41 -11.18 17.02 13.24
N ASN A 42 -11.91 18.04 13.72
CA ASN A 42 -11.72 18.61 15.05
C ASN A 42 -11.93 17.59 16.17
N GLN A 43 -12.93 16.70 16.07
CA GLN A 43 -13.12 15.66 17.07
C GLN A 43 -11.93 14.69 17.13
N LEU A 44 -11.37 14.28 15.99
CA LEU A 44 -10.16 13.44 15.94
C LEU A 44 -8.95 14.18 16.57
N SER A 45 -8.73 15.43 16.18
CA SER A 45 -7.63 16.24 16.73
C SER A 45 -7.77 16.45 18.25
N ASN A 46 -8.96 16.83 18.73
CA ASN A 46 -9.25 17.00 20.16
C ASN A 46 -9.12 15.69 20.94
N ALA A 47 -9.33 14.55 20.27
CA ALA A 47 -9.10 13.22 20.82
C ALA A 47 -7.61 12.84 20.90
N GLY A 48 -6.71 13.67 20.38
CA GLY A 48 -5.26 13.49 20.41
C GLY A 48 -4.73 12.59 19.31
N LEU A 49 -5.48 12.39 18.21
CA LEU A 49 -4.95 11.68 17.05
C LEU A 49 -3.93 12.56 16.33
N GLU A 50 -2.88 11.94 15.82
CA GLU A 50 -1.81 12.56 15.06
C GLU A 50 -1.60 11.78 13.76
N LYS A 51 -1.06 12.44 12.74
CA LYS A 51 -0.74 11.82 11.44
C LYS A 51 -1.97 11.13 10.83
N VAL A 52 -3.02 11.91 10.59
CA VAL A 52 -4.20 11.44 9.85
C VAL A 52 -4.14 12.01 8.44
N TRP A 53 -4.56 11.23 7.46
CA TRP A 53 -4.81 11.66 6.10
C TRP A 53 -6.31 11.68 5.86
N VAL A 54 -6.87 12.88 5.79
CA VAL A 54 -8.29 13.10 5.49
C VAL A 54 -8.50 13.04 3.98
N ILE A 55 -9.31 12.11 3.50
CA ILE A 55 -9.73 12.00 2.10
C ILE A 55 -11.20 12.36 2.00
N ASN A 56 -11.54 13.47 1.34
CA ASN A 56 -12.93 13.86 1.12
C ASN A 56 -13.40 13.44 -0.29
N HIS A 57 -14.38 12.53 -0.34
CA HIS A 57 -14.83 11.92 -1.59
C HIS A 57 -15.84 12.76 -2.37
N ASP A 58 -16.81 13.36 -1.69
CA ASP A 58 -17.92 14.06 -2.32
C ASP A 58 -17.79 15.58 -2.12
N TRP A 59 -17.02 16.21 -3.01
CA TRP A 59 -16.70 17.64 -2.96
C TRP A 59 -16.99 18.38 -4.27
N GLN A 60 -17.07 17.65 -5.38
CA GLN A 60 -17.12 18.15 -6.75
C GLN A 60 -18.39 18.96 -7.00
N ASN A 61 -18.33 19.98 -7.87
CA ASN A 61 -19.44 20.90 -8.18
C ASN A 61 -20.75 20.17 -8.52
N GLY A 62 -20.64 19.15 -9.38
CA GLY A 62 -21.75 18.34 -9.85
C GLY A 62 -22.27 17.33 -8.82
N GLY A 63 -21.60 17.19 -7.67
CA GLY A 63 -21.72 16.03 -6.79
C GLY A 63 -20.85 14.87 -7.26
N TYR A 64 -20.77 13.83 -6.43
CA TYR A 64 -20.04 12.60 -6.71
C TYR A 64 -20.42 11.97 -8.06
N ASP A 65 -19.42 11.49 -8.80
CA ASP A 65 -19.57 10.85 -10.12
C ASP A 65 -20.40 11.66 -11.13
N ASN A 66 -20.19 12.97 -11.22
CA ASN A 66 -20.95 13.81 -12.13
C ASN A 66 -20.10 14.96 -12.68
N LYS A 67 -20.25 15.24 -13.98
CA LYS A 67 -19.50 16.29 -14.71
C LYS A 67 -17.97 16.12 -14.69
N LEU A 68 -17.45 14.95 -14.31
CA LEU A 68 -16.02 14.69 -14.34
C LEU A 68 -15.47 14.90 -15.77
N PRO A 69 -14.27 15.52 -15.93
CA PRO A 69 -13.35 15.99 -14.88
C PRO A 69 -13.59 17.44 -14.40
N ASP A 70 -14.62 18.13 -14.88
CA ASP A 70 -14.96 19.52 -14.51
C ASP A 70 -15.58 19.60 -13.10
N VAL A 71 -14.72 19.47 -12.09
CA VAL A 71 -15.11 19.35 -10.68
C VAL A 71 -15.21 20.69 -9.93
N LEU A 72 -14.70 21.77 -10.52
CA LEU A 72 -14.65 23.10 -9.91
C LEU A 72 -15.90 23.95 -10.24
N PRO A 73 -16.28 24.90 -9.36
CA PRO A 73 -15.80 25.07 -7.99
C PRO A 73 -16.45 24.07 -7.02
N ALA A 74 -15.98 23.99 -5.77
CA ALA A 74 -16.56 23.12 -4.74
C ALA A 74 -18.09 23.24 -4.61
N ASN A 75 -18.75 22.12 -4.31
CA ASN A 75 -20.21 22.00 -4.35
C ASN A 75 -20.94 23.05 -3.48
N PRO A 76 -21.75 23.95 -4.07
CA PRO A 76 -22.48 24.97 -3.32
C PRO A 76 -23.46 24.40 -2.29
N ALA A 77 -24.08 23.24 -2.57
CA ALA A 77 -25.02 22.59 -1.66
C ALA A 77 -24.34 22.01 -0.41
N ARG A 78 -23.02 21.78 -0.46
CA ARG A 78 -22.21 21.25 0.64
C ARG A 78 -21.48 22.34 1.43
N GLY A 79 -21.63 23.61 1.03
CA GLY A 79 -20.97 24.77 1.64
C GLY A 79 -20.08 25.58 0.70
N GLY A 80 -19.93 25.15 -0.55
CA GLY A 80 -19.15 25.86 -1.57
C GLY A 80 -17.67 25.98 -1.24
N GLU A 81 -17.00 26.89 -1.94
CA GLU A 81 -15.54 27.12 -1.79
C GLU A 81 -15.15 27.45 -0.35
N ALA A 82 -15.89 28.34 0.31
CA ALA A 82 -15.61 28.74 1.68
C ALA A 82 -15.69 27.56 2.66
N GLY A 83 -16.68 26.68 2.50
CA GLY A 83 -16.82 25.49 3.33
C GLY A 83 -15.67 24.50 3.12
N LEU A 84 -15.27 24.26 1.86
CA LEU A 84 -14.18 23.33 1.57
C LEU A 84 -12.81 23.87 2.03
N GLN A 85 -12.58 25.17 1.84
CA GLN A 85 -11.39 25.85 2.39
C GLN A 85 -11.35 25.77 3.91
N GLN A 86 -12.48 25.93 4.58
CA GLN A 86 -12.55 25.76 6.04
C GLN A 86 -12.21 24.33 6.47
N LEU A 87 -12.71 23.31 5.77
CA LEU A 87 -12.37 21.92 6.03
C LEU A 87 -10.86 21.66 5.86
N SER A 88 -10.27 22.15 4.76
CA SER A 88 -8.83 22.06 4.51
C SER A 88 -8.01 22.75 5.61
N ASN A 89 -8.39 23.97 6.00
CA ASN A 89 -7.71 24.71 7.07
C ASN A 89 -7.77 23.98 8.41
N VAL A 90 -8.91 23.37 8.76
CA VAL A 90 -9.03 22.58 10.00
C VAL A 90 -8.15 21.33 9.95
N ALA A 91 -8.02 20.67 8.79
CA ALA A 91 -7.07 19.57 8.63
C ALA A 91 -5.61 20.05 8.79
N ALA A 92 -5.27 21.20 8.20
CA ALA A 92 -3.95 21.81 8.32
C ALA A 92 -3.63 22.21 9.78
N ASP A 93 -4.56 22.82 10.50
CA ASP A 93 -4.42 23.19 11.92
C ASP A 93 -4.21 21.96 12.82
N ALA A 94 -4.79 20.81 12.45
CA ALA A 94 -4.57 19.53 13.11
C ALA A 94 -3.25 18.83 12.68
N GLY A 95 -2.52 19.40 11.71
CA GLY A 95 -1.30 18.79 11.15
C GLY A 95 -1.58 17.54 10.30
N TYR A 96 -2.77 17.42 9.75
CA TYR A 96 -3.22 16.29 8.94
C TYR A 96 -2.94 16.52 7.45
N LEU A 97 -2.80 15.42 6.70
CA LEU A 97 -2.85 15.47 5.24
C LEU A 97 -4.31 15.66 4.80
N PHE A 98 -4.51 16.40 3.71
CA PHE A 98 -5.82 16.69 3.16
C PHE A 98 -5.82 16.40 1.66
N GLY A 99 -6.58 15.38 1.27
CA GLY A 99 -6.75 14.95 -0.10
C GLY A 99 -8.20 15.00 -0.55
N LEU A 100 -8.37 15.21 -1.85
CA LEU A 100 -9.66 15.22 -2.52
C LEU A 100 -9.72 14.08 -3.53
N HIS A 101 -10.90 13.51 -3.71
CA HIS A 101 -11.16 12.51 -4.74
C HIS A 101 -11.14 13.14 -6.13
N GLU A 102 -10.33 12.60 -7.03
CA GLU A 102 -10.21 12.98 -8.43
C GLU A 102 -10.38 11.75 -9.33
N ASN A 103 -10.99 11.93 -10.50
CA ASN A 103 -11.21 10.86 -11.48
C ASN A 103 -10.99 11.41 -12.90
N TYR A 104 -10.24 10.66 -13.70
CA TYR A 104 -9.84 10.97 -15.08
C TYR A 104 -10.09 9.79 -16.03
N ILE A 105 -11.07 8.96 -15.68
CA ILE A 105 -11.57 7.85 -16.50
C ILE A 105 -13.01 8.10 -16.88
N ASP A 106 -13.86 8.42 -15.91
CA ASP A 106 -15.27 8.66 -16.14
C ASP A 106 -15.47 10.05 -16.73
N PHE A 107 -15.84 10.11 -18.01
CA PHE A 107 -16.14 11.34 -18.69
C PHE A 107 -17.65 11.41 -18.91
N TYR A 108 -18.31 12.42 -18.33
CA TYR A 108 -19.76 12.54 -18.45
C TYR A 108 -20.13 13.48 -19.61
N PRO A 109 -21.17 13.16 -20.41
CA PRO A 109 -21.63 14.02 -21.50
C PRO A 109 -22.08 15.43 -21.09
N ASN A 110 -22.32 15.65 -19.78
CA ASN A 110 -22.69 16.95 -19.22
C ASN A 110 -21.51 17.74 -18.66
N ALA A 111 -20.28 17.22 -18.79
CA ALA A 111 -19.06 17.92 -18.42
C ALA A 111 -18.81 19.07 -19.42
N PRO A 112 -18.59 20.32 -18.96
CA PRO A 112 -18.24 21.45 -19.83
C PRO A 112 -17.09 21.17 -20.80
N SER A 113 -16.13 20.35 -20.40
CA SER A 113 -14.98 19.99 -21.22
C SER A 113 -15.19 18.77 -22.14
N TRP A 114 -16.40 18.22 -22.19
CA TRP A 114 -16.75 17.05 -23.03
C TRP A 114 -16.33 17.24 -24.49
N ASP A 115 -15.59 16.25 -25.00
CA ASP A 115 -15.22 16.14 -26.41
C ASP A 115 -15.31 14.66 -26.83
N ASP A 116 -16.12 14.37 -27.86
CA ASP A 116 -16.29 13.02 -28.39
C ASP A 116 -14.95 12.43 -28.87
N LEU A 117 -13.99 13.27 -29.29
CA LEU A 117 -12.65 12.85 -29.72
C LEU A 117 -11.78 12.36 -28.56
N ASP A 118 -12.13 12.69 -27.31
CA ASP A 118 -11.39 12.29 -26.13
C ASP A 118 -11.99 11.03 -25.47
N ILE A 119 -12.94 10.38 -26.13
CA ILE A 119 -13.59 9.14 -25.69
C ILE A 119 -12.96 7.90 -26.33
N SER A 120 -12.72 6.87 -25.52
CA SER A 120 -12.16 5.59 -25.98
C SER A 120 -13.17 4.86 -26.88
N LEU A 121 -12.66 4.14 -27.87
CA LEU A 121 -13.47 3.29 -28.74
C LEU A 121 -13.37 1.82 -28.35
N ASN A 122 -14.45 1.09 -28.58
CA ASN A 122 -14.45 -0.37 -28.65
C ASN A 122 -13.88 -0.85 -29.98
N SER A 123 -13.56 -2.14 -30.08
CA SER A 123 -13.01 -2.74 -31.29
C SER A 123 -13.97 -2.73 -32.50
N ASP A 124 -15.26 -2.50 -32.28
CA ASP A 124 -16.27 -2.29 -33.32
C ASP A 124 -16.44 -0.81 -33.71
N GLY A 125 -15.66 0.10 -33.11
CA GLY A 125 -15.72 1.54 -33.33
C GLY A 125 -16.79 2.27 -32.52
N SER A 126 -17.57 1.59 -31.68
CA SER A 126 -18.53 2.25 -30.78
C SER A 126 -17.84 2.97 -29.62
N LEU A 127 -18.45 4.02 -29.08
CA LEU A 127 -17.96 4.69 -27.88
C LEU A 127 -17.98 3.72 -26.69
N LYS A 128 -16.89 3.70 -25.93
CA LYS A 128 -16.75 2.85 -24.75
C LYS A 128 -17.42 3.49 -23.54
N THR A 129 -18.43 2.83 -23.00
CA THR A 129 -19.09 3.21 -21.74
C THR A 129 -18.17 2.95 -20.55
N ALA A 130 -18.26 3.81 -19.53
CA ALA A 130 -17.63 3.59 -18.23
C ALA A 130 -18.72 3.51 -17.14
N TRP A 131 -18.54 4.16 -15.99
CA TRP A 131 -19.48 4.08 -14.87
C TRP A 131 -20.88 4.65 -15.19
N PHE A 132 -21.92 3.95 -14.73
CA PHE A 132 -23.30 4.45 -14.79
C PHE A 132 -23.67 5.06 -13.44
N ASN A 133 -23.89 6.37 -13.40
CA ASN A 133 -24.35 7.04 -12.20
C ASN A 133 -25.86 6.84 -12.04
N SER A 134 -26.26 5.93 -11.16
CA SER A 134 -27.66 5.63 -10.86
C SER A 134 -28.42 6.78 -10.18
N THR A 135 -27.74 7.67 -9.47
CA THR A 135 -28.34 8.84 -8.82
C THR A 135 -28.75 9.91 -9.82
N THR A 136 -27.94 10.14 -10.85
CA THR A 136 -28.24 11.11 -11.92
C THR A 136 -28.93 10.48 -13.13
N GLY A 137 -28.90 9.15 -13.24
CA GLY A 137 -29.38 8.39 -14.40
C GLY A 137 -28.49 8.55 -15.64
N MET A 138 -27.23 9.00 -15.45
CA MET A 138 -26.33 9.34 -16.55
C MET A 138 -25.26 8.25 -16.75
N GLN A 139 -25.04 7.90 -18.00
CA GLN A 139 -23.95 7.03 -18.42
C GLN A 139 -22.71 7.87 -18.70
N SER A 140 -21.58 7.59 -18.04
CA SER A 140 -20.28 8.11 -18.43
C SER A 140 -19.68 7.29 -19.56
N PHE A 141 -18.68 7.86 -20.21
CA PHE A 141 -17.86 7.18 -21.20
C PHE A 141 -16.40 7.23 -20.77
N GLN A 142 -15.64 6.25 -21.23
CA GLN A 142 -14.25 6.12 -20.83
C GLN A 142 -13.39 7.16 -21.55
N MET A 143 -12.82 8.10 -20.82
CA MET A 143 -11.77 8.99 -21.31
C MET A 143 -10.61 8.18 -21.87
N LYS A 144 -10.09 8.58 -23.02
CA LYS A 144 -8.90 7.94 -23.62
C LYS A 144 -7.74 7.98 -22.61
N PRO A 145 -7.02 6.86 -22.39
CA PRO A 145 -5.84 6.86 -21.53
C PRO A 145 -4.79 7.92 -21.95
N SER A 146 -4.68 8.18 -23.26
CA SER A 146 -3.77 9.19 -23.83
C SER A 146 -4.17 10.65 -23.51
N ARG A 147 -5.39 10.88 -23.00
CA ARG A 147 -5.94 12.20 -22.69
C ARG A 147 -6.03 12.48 -21.19
N ALA A 148 -6.05 11.45 -20.35
CA ALA A 148 -6.14 11.58 -18.88
C ALA A 148 -5.11 12.56 -18.30
N ALA A 149 -3.85 12.49 -18.74
CA ALA A 149 -2.80 13.39 -18.27
C ALA A 149 -3.07 14.87 -18.61
N PHE A 150 -3.67 15.16 -19.76
CA PHE A 150 -4.00 16.53 -20.18
C PHE A 150 -5.04 17.14 -19.25
N TYR A 151 -6.14 16.42 -18.99
CA TYR A 151 -7.19 16.86 -18.08
C TYR A 151 -6.68 17.01 -16.64
N LEU A 152 -5.91 16.02 -16.15
CA LEU A 152 -5.29 16.06 -14.83
C LEU A 152 -4.43 17.30 -14.64
N THR A 153 -3.52 17.58 -15.58
CA THR A 153 -2.67 18.77 -15.48
C THR A 153 -3.41 20.10 -15.64
N SER A 154 -4.67 20.07 -16.11
CA SER A 154 -5.52 21.25 -16.21
C SER A 154 -6.28 21.51 -14.91
N PHE A 155 -6.77 20.46 -14.24
CA PHE A 155 -7.61 20.60 -13.05
C PHE A 155 -6.83 20.50 -11.72
N SER A 156 -5.95 19.50 -11.55
CA SER A 156 -5.29 19.25 -10.25
C SER A 156 -4.52 20.45 -9.69
N PRO A 157 -3.76 21.23 -10.49
CA PRO A 157 -3.09 22.43 -9.97
C PRO A 157 -4.08 23.51 -9.50
N GLU A 158 -5.23 23.66 -10.16
CA GLU A 158 -6.27 24.60 -9.74
C GLU A 158 -6.94 24.14 -8.45
N ILE A 159 -7.23 22.84 -8.33
CA ILE A 159 -7.76 22.22 -7.11
C ILE A 159 -6.82 22.49 -5.93
N HIS A 160 -5.52 22.23 -6.11
CA HIS A 160 -4.51 22.52 -5.11
C HIS A 160 -4.47 24.00 -4.75
N SER A 161 -4.42 24.89 -5.75
CA SER A 161 -4.35 26.33 -5.52
C SER A 161 -5.57 26.89 -4.78
N GLN A 162 -6.77 26.35 -5.01
CA GLN A 162 -7.99 26.86 -4.40
C GLN A 162 -8.26 26.30 -3.00
N TYR A 163 -7.85 25.05 -2.74
CA TYR A 163 -8.21 24.32 -1.52
C TYR A 163 -7.02 23.86 -0.69
N ALA A 164 -5.79 24.23 -1.05
CA ALA A 164 -4.56 23.94 -0.31
C ALA A 164 -4.41 22.46 0.08
N THR A 165 -4.74 21.56 -0.85
CA THR A 165 -4.59 20.11 -0.65
C THR A 165 -3.12 19.75 -0.46
N THR A 166 -2.86 18.73 0.35
CA THR A 166 -1.51 18.21 0.65
C THR A 166 -1.38 16.73 0.28
N ALA A 167 -2.38 16.18 -0.40
CA ALA A 167 -2.47 14.83 -0.88
C ALA A 167 -3.62 14.73 -1.92
N SER A 168 -3.82 13.56 -2.54
CA SER A 168 -4.98 13.31 -3.42
C SER A 168 -5.36 11.83 -3.45
N PHE A 169 -6.61 11.54 -3.76
CA PHE A 169 -7.13 10.19 -4.00
C PHE A 169 -7.52 10.08 -5.48
N LEU A 170 -6.84 9.22 -6.24
CA LEU A 170 -7.07 9.04 -7.67
C LEU A 170 -7.91 7.78 -7.94
N ASP A 171 -9.16 8.03 -8.25
CA ASP A 171 -10.18 7.07 -8.63
C ASP A 171 -10.22 6.88 -10.15
N VAL A 172 -10.64 5.75 -10.74
CA VAL A 172 -10.64 4.34 -10.29
C VAL A 172 -9.37 3.62 -10.82
N HIS A 173 -8.34 4.38 -11.20
CA HIS A 173 -7.25 3.95 -12.09
C HIS A 173 -6.45 2.74 -11.60
N SER A 174 -6.24 2.60 -10.30
CA SER A 174 -5.59 1.44 -9.70
C SER A 174 -6.53 0.24 -9.55
N ALA A 175 -7.85 0.44 -9.65
CA ALA A 175 -8.84 -0.60 -9.41
C ALA A 175 -9.30 -1.35 -10.66
N ILE A 176 -9.15 -0.76 -11.83
CA ILE A 176 -9.61 -1.36 -13.08
C ILE A 176 -8.54 -2.23 -13.73
N SER A 177 -8.99 -3.28 -14.42
CA SER A 177 -8.10 -4.03 -15.29
C SER A 177 -7.64 -3.14 -16.45
N PRO A 178 -6.33 -3.02 -16.73
CA PRO A 178 -5.90 -2.22 -17.85
C PRO A 178 -6.36 -2.78 -19.22
N SER A 179 -6.86 -4.02 -19.26
CA SER A 179 -7.45 -4.61 -20.45
C SER A 179 -8.84 -4.07 -20.77
N SER A 180 -9.61 -3.64 -19.76
CA SER A 180 -10.93 -3.03 -20.00
C SER A 180 -10.80 -1.62 -20.58
N VAL A 181 -9.67 -0.95 -20.34
CA VAL A 181 -9.42 0.44 -20.74
C VAL A 181 -8.63 0.63 -22.01
N VAL A 182 -8.32 -0.44 -22.74
CA VAL A 182 -7.67 -0.34 -24.06
C VAL A 182 -8.56 0.46 -25.02
N ASP A 183 -8.00 1.52 -25.59
CA ASP A 183 -8.63 2.31 -26.64
C ASP A 183 -8.35 1.67 -28.01
N TYR A 184 -9.37 1.50 -28.85
CA TYR A 184 -9.27 0.90 -30.19
C TYR A 184 -9.31 1.94 -31.32
N ASP A 185 -9.24 3.22 -31.00
CA ASP A 185 -9.12 4.29 -31.97
C ASP A 185 -7.75 4.26 -32.67
N ASP A 186 -7.72 3.84 -33.93
CA ASP A 186 -6.49 3.69 -34.73
C ASP A 186 -5.81 5.04 -35.08
N THR A 187 -6.43 6.17 -34.72
CA THR A 187 -5.84 7.49 -34.88
C THR A 187 -4.87 7.87 -33.76
N VAL A 188 -4.90 7.19 -32.60
CA VAL A 188 -3.98 7.44 -31.49
C VAL A 188 -2.82 6.42 -31.46
N PRO A 189 -1.57 6.80 -31.15
CA PRO A 189 -0.43 5.87 -31.19
C PRO A 189 -0.55 4.66 -30.25
N SER A 190 -1.32 4.77 -29.17
CA SER A 190 -1.51 3.74 -28.13
C SER A 190 -2.62 2.73 -28.45
N TRP A 191 -3.22 2.79 -29.64
CA TRP A 191 -4.39 1.99 -30.00
C TRP A 191 -4.15 0.48 -29.83
N GLY A 192 -5.14 -0.23 -29.30
CA GLY A 192 -5.13 -1.68 -29.11
C GLY A 192 -4.08 -2.21 -28.12
N SER A 193 -3.35 -1.33 -27.41
CA SER A 193 -2.24 -1.72 -26.53
C SER A 193 -2.58 -1.65 -25.05
N PHE A 194 -2.68 -2.82 -24.42
CA PHE A 194 -2.73 -2.97 -22.96
C PHE A 194 -1.55 -2.31 -22.26
N ARG A 195 -0.34 -2.48 -22.82
CA ARG A 195 0.90 -1.99 -22.20
C ARG A 195 0.91 -0.47 -22.16
N GLU A 196 0.53 0.18 -23.26
CA GLU A 196 0.51 1.64 -23.35
C GLU A 196 -0.58 2.22 -22.45
N ALA A 197 -1.79 1.64 -22.44
CA ALA A 197 -2.86 2.09 -21.53
C ALA A 197 -2.42 2.01 -20.05
N LEU A 198 -1.80 0.90 -19.64
CA LEU A 198 -1.26 0.75 -18.29
C LEU A 198 -0.14 1.75 -17.99
N GLN A 199 0.76 2.00 -18.93
CA GLN A 199 1.85 2.97 -18.75
C GLN A 199 1.32 4.40 -18.58
N LEU A 200 0.38 4.82 -19.43
CA LEU A 200 -0.23 6.15 -19.37
C LEU A 200 -0.92 6.39 -18.01
N TYR A 201 -1.64 5.40 -17.48
CA TYR A 201 -2.26 5.51 -16.16
C TYR A 201 -1.25 5.48 -15.01
N ARG A 202 -0.19 4.68 -15.10
CA ARG A 202 0.89 4.66 -14.10
C ARG A 202 1.68 5.97 -14.01
N GLU A 203 1.60 6.85 -15.02
CA GLU A 203 2.21 8.18 -14.99
C GLU A 203 1.40 9.20 -14.18
N LEU A 204 0.08 8.99 -14.01
CA LEU A 204 -0.82 9.97 -13.39
C LEU A 204 -0.49 10.25 -11.92
N PRO A 205 -0.20 9.26 -11.05
CA PRO A 205 0.19 9.54 -9.66
C PRO A 205 1.42 10.44 -9.58
N GLY A 206 2.39 10.29 -10.50
CA GLY A 206 3.55 11.15 -10.56
C GLY A 206 3.22 12.62 -10.85
N LYS A 207 2.20 12.86 -11.67
CA LYS A 207 1.70 14.21 -11.99
C LYS A 207 0.88 14.80 -10.85
N LEU A 208 0.06 13.98 -10.18
CA LEU A 208 -0.66 14.43 -8.98
C LEU A 208 0.28 14.79 -7.84
N ARG A 209 1.34 14.01 -7.61
CA ARG A 209 2.38 14.37 -6.63
C ARG A 209 2.97 15.75 -6.92
N GLN A 210 3.18 16.09 -8.20
CA GLN A 210 3.67 17.42 -8.60
C GLN A 210 2.62 18.51 -8.39
N ALA A 211 1.33 18.20 -8.59
CA ALA A 211 0.25 19.17 -8.43
C ALA A 211 -0.07 19.46 -6.96
N HIS A 212 -0.04 18.44 -6.10
CA HIS A 212 -0.47 18.52 -4.69
C HIS A 212 0.66 18.57 -3.67
N ASP A 213 1.91 18.37 -4.11
CA ASP A 213 3.10 18.30 -3.25
C ASP A 213 2.95 17.30 -2.08
N GLY A 214 2.42 16.11 -2.37
CA GLY A 214 2.09 15.13 -1.33
C GLY A 214 1.72 13.74 -1.86
N PRO A 215 1.43 12.79 -0.94
CA PRO A 215 1.19 11.40 -1.30
C PRO A 215 -0.12 11.20 -2.04
N ILE A 216 -0.15 10.16 -2.89
CA ILE A 216 -1.32 9.81 -3.71
C ILE A 216 -1.84 8.44 -3.33
N SER A 217 -3.12 8.42 -2.95
CA SER A 217 -3.89 7.21 -2.70
C SER A 217 -4.69 6.82 -3.95
N GLY A 218 -5.13 5.58 -4.03
CA GLY A 218 -5.96 5.07 -5.12
C GLY A 218 -6.90 3.96 -4.66
N GLU A 219 -7.85 3.57 -5.51
CA GLU A 219 -8.83 2.52 -5.21
C GLU A 219 -8.23 1.09 -5.35
N GLY A 220 -8.74 0.15 -4.55
CA GLY A 220 -8.33 -1.26 -4.46
C GLY A 220 -8.80 -2.17 -5.58
N ASN A 221 -8.98 -3.48 -5.33
CA ASN A 221 -9.42 -4.52 -6.29
C ASN A 221 -8.34 -5.06 -7.25
N ASN A 222 -7.86 -4.30 -8.26
CA ASN A 222 -6.85 -4.76 -9.24
C ASN A 222 -5.48 -4.05 -9.09
N HIS A 223 -5.23 -3.48 -7.92
CA HIS A 223 -4.12 -2.57 -7.67
C HIS A 223 -2.72 -3.16 -7.74
N PHE A 224 -2.57 -4.49 -7.74
CA PHE A 224 -1.26 -5.13 -7.86
C PHE A 224 -0.49 -4.70 -9.13
N LEU A 225 -1.22 -4.30 -10.18
CA LEU A 225 -0.62 -3.75 -11.39
C LEU A 225 -0.11 -2.32 -11.19
N SER A 226 -0.60 -1.56 -10.24
CA SER A 226 -0.23 -0.15 -10.04
C SER A 226 0.55 0.11 -8.76
N MET A 227 0.70 -0.92 -7.91
CA MET A 227 1.42 -0.84 -6.64
C MET A 227 2.82 -0.23 -6.81
N GLY A 228 3.15 0.76 -5.98
CA GLY A 228 4.43 1.47 -5.98
C GLY A 228 4.54 2.66 -6.94
N TYR A 229 3.61 2.80 -7.90
CA TYR A 229 3.37 4.10 -8.55
C TYR A 229 2.53 5.02 -7.66
N TYR A 230 1.61 4.42 -6.91
CA TYR A 230 0.84 5.02 -5.83
C TYR A 230 1.60 4.89 -4.51
N ASP A 231 1.40 5.86 -3.62
CA ASP A 231 2.04 5.89 -2.31
C ASP A 231 1.24 5.13 -1.26
N ASP A 232 -0.06 5.08 -1.47
CA ASP A 232 -1.06 4.38 -0.68
C ASP A 232 -2.15 3.84 -1.62
N ILE A 233 -2.86 2.79 -1.21
CA ILE A 233 -4.00 2.23 -1.94
C ILE A 233 -5.03 1.72 -0.94
N GLU A 234 -6.31 2.00 -1.17
CA GLU A 234 -7.42 1.37 -0.44
C GLU A 234 -7.41 -0.14 -0.72
N ALA A 235 -7.31 -0.97 0.32
CA ALA A 235 -7.42 -2.41 0.13
C ALA A 235 -8.85 -2.78 -0.26
N GLN A 236 -9.03 -3.84 -1.05
CA GLN A 236 -10.35 -4.45 -1.22
C GLN A 236 -10.25 -5.97 -1.10
N ILE A 237 -10.39 -6.50 0.12
CA ILE A 237 -10.31 -7.94 0.41
C ILE A 237 -11.72 -8.55 0.30
N ASN A 238 -12.37 -8.40 -0.85
CA ASN A 238 -13.65 -9.05 -1.16
C ASN A 238 -13.61 -9.64 -2.59
N ILE A 239 -14.50 -10.59 -2.89
CA ILE A 239 -14.53 -11.28 -4.20
C ILE A 239 -15.67 -10.79 -5.12
N GLY A 240 -16.45 -9.79 -4.68
CA GLY A 240 -17.71 -9.39 -5.31
C GLY A 240 -18.84 -10.43 -5.14
N GLY A 241 -20.08 -9.96 -5.06
CA GLY A 241 -21.30 -10.79 -5.08
C GLY A 241 -22.08 -10.86 -3.76
N TYR A 242 -23.25 -11.50 -3.81
CA TYR A 242 -24.16 -11.65 -2.65
C TYR A 242 -24.04 -13.02 -1.99
N GLY A 243 -23.59 -13.04 -0.72
CA GLY A 243 -23.66 -14.20 0.17
C GLY A 243 -22.63 -14.12 1.30
N ASP A 244 -22.76 -15.00 2.32
CA ASP A 244 -21.76 -15.11 3.40
C ASP A 244 -20.33 -15.39 2.90
N ARG A 245 -20.22 -15.85 1.64
CA ARG A 245 -18.96 -16.26 0.99
C ARG A 245 -18.25 -15.14 0.24
N SER A 246 -18.85 -13.95 0.12
CA SER A 246 -18.22 -12.79 -0.53
C SER A 246 -17.66 -11.77 0.45
N GLN A 247 -17.90 -11.96 1.76
CA GLN A 247 -17.47 -11.03 2.80
C GLN A 247 -16.01 -11.28 3.18
N GLY A 248 -15.20 -10.21 3.20
CA GLY A 248 -13.79 -10.28 3.57
C GLY A 248 -13.54 -10.89 4.95
N GLN A 249 -14.47 -10.71 5.90
CA GLN A 249 -14.38 -11.30 7.25
C GLN A 249 -14.40 -12.84 7.25
N TRP A 250 -14.90 -13.48 6.19
CA TRP A 250 -14.98 -14.94 6.05
C TRP A 250 -14.00 -15.50 5.01
N LEU A 251 -13.21 -14.65 4.36
CA LEU A 251 -12.13 -15.11 3.49
C LEU A 251 -10.95 -15.63 4.32
N PRO A 252 -10.33 -16.76 3.92
CA PRO A 252 -9.06 -17.23 4.46
C PRO A 252 -7.97 -16.15 4.46
N LEU A 253 -7.07 -16.18 5.45
CA LEU A 253 -5.91 -15.30 5.54
C LEU A 253 -4.79 -15.73 4.58
N LEU A 254 -5.04 -15.70 3.28
CA LEU A 254 -4.00 -15.96 2.27
C LEU A 254 -3.23 -14.68 1.94
N VAL A 255 -2.28 -14.32 2.81
CA VAL A 255 -1.57 -13.04 2.79
C VAL A 255 -0.31 -13.06 1.91
N ASP A 256 0.15 -14.24 1.48
CA ASP A 256 1.44 -14.44 0.82
C ASP A 256 1.67 -13.54 -0.40
N PHE A 257 0.65 -13.37 -1.26
CA PHE A 257 0.82 -12.55 -2.46
C PHE A 257 1.05 -11.08 -2.10
N ASP A 258 0.24 -10.55 -1.20
CA ASP A 258 0.32 -9.18 -0.73
C ASP A 258 1.68 -8.91 -0.09
N LEU A 259 2.01 -9.71 0.91
CA LEU A 259 3.20 -9.56 1.73
C LEU A 259 4.51 -9.82 0.97
N TYR A 260 4.59 -10.87 0.14
CA TYR A 260 5.82 -11.15 -0.59
C TYR A 260 6.01 -10.30 -1.85
N LYS A 261 4.93 -9.85 -2.50
CA LYS A 261 5.02 -9.24 -3.84
C LYS A 261 4.68 -7.76 -3.87
N MET A 262 3.84 -7.25 -2.97
CA MET A 262 3.32 -5.87 -3.01
C MET A 262 3.81 -5.01 -1.86
N HIS A 263 3.88 -5.55 -0.65
CA HIS A 263 4.16 -4.83 0.60
C HIS A 263 5.38 -3.88 0.57
N HIS A 264 6.46 -4.31 -0.09
CA HIS A 264 7.69 -3.51 -0.18
C HIS A 264 7.58 -2.32 -1.16
N LEU A 265 6.55 -2.28 -2.01
CA LEU A 265 6.42 -1.30 -3.10
C LEU A 265 5.68 -0.03 -2.69
N GLY A 266 4.72 -0.08 -1.77
CA GLY A 266 3.96 1.08 -1.30
C GLY A 266 3.14 0.72 -0.06
N ALA A 267 2.28 1.61 0.42
CA ALA A 267 1.33 1.28 1.48
C ALA A 267 0.00 0.80 0.89
N VAL A 268 -0.68 -0.07 1.63
CA VAL A 268 -2.07 -0.42 1.42
C VAL A 268 -2.77 -0.16 2.75
N HIS A 269 -3.92 0.53 2.76
CA HIS A 269 -4.66 0.82 3.98
C HIS A 269 -5.98 0.05 4.03
N GLY A 270 -6.44 -0.24 5.25
CA GLY A 270 -7.70 -0.93 5.47
C GLY A 270 -7.71 -2.34 4.88
N VAL A 271 -8.90 -2.93 4.81
CA VAL A 271 -9.18 -4.23 4.18
C VAL A 271 -10.44 -4.17 3.31
N GLY A 272 -10.81 -2.96 2.88
CA GLY A 272 -12.05 -2.61 2.20
C GLY A 272 -12.94 -1.74 3.08
N TYR A 273 -13.82 -0.96 2.47
CA TYR A 273 -14.90 -0.30 3.22
C TYR A 273 -15.61 -1.28 4.17
N TYR A 274 -15.98 -0.82 5.37
CA TYR A 274 -16.59 -1.69 6.39
C TYR A 274 -17.81 -2.44 5.86
N GLU A 275 -18.66 -1.76 5.10
CA GLU A 275 -19.78 -2.39 4.39
C GLU A 275 -19.30 -3.40 3.36
N ARG A 276 -18.25 -3.18 2.58
CA ARG A 276 -17.79 -4.19 1.61
C ARG A 276 -17.16 -5.39 2.32
N PHE A 277 -16.47 -5.16 3.43
CA PHE A 277 -15.78 -6.19 4.21
C PHE A 277 -16.73 -7.06 5.06
N PHE A 278 -17.76 -6.45 5.67
CA PHE A 278 -18.76 -7.11 6.52
C PHE A 278 -20.13 -7.38 5.81
N CYS A 279 -20.31 -6.95 4.53
CA CYS A 279 -21.51 -6.94 3.64
C CYS A 279 -22.26 -5.56 3.61
N ALA A 280 -22.60 -4.90 2.48
CA ALA A 280 -23.36 -5.30 1.29
C ALA A 280 -23.00 -4.57 -0.05
N GLU A 281 -23.33 -5.19 -1.19
CA GLU A 281 -23.22 -4.61 -2.56
C GLU A 281 -24.59 -4.30 -3.25
N SER A 282 -25.77 -4.51 -2.62
CA SER A 282 -27.13 -4.51 -3.26
C SER A 282 -28.12 -3.48 -2.74
N GLY A 283 -27.74 -2.60 -1.82
CA GLY A 283 -28.57 -1.44 -1.48
C GLY A 283 -29.44 -1.52 -0.22
N GLU A 284 -29.19 -2.40 0.76
CA GLU A 284 -29.64 -2.16 2.15
C GLU A 284 -28.64 -2.69 3.20
N SER A 285 -28.78 -2.22 4.44
CA SER A 285 -27.69 -2.17 5.42
C SER A 285 -27.40 -3.50 6.10
N ALA A 286 -26.21 -4.05 5.87
CA ALA A 286 -25.63 -4.98 6.83
C ALA A 286 -24.95 -4.15 7.95
N TYR A 287 -25.78 -3.49 8.78
CA TYR A 287 -25.43 -2.68 9.96
C TYR A 287 -24.95 -1.25 9.63
N LYS A 288 -25.90 -0.30 9.49
CA LYS A 288 -25.64 1.14 9.18
C LYS A 288 -24.55 1.77 10.06
N THR A 289 -24.34 1.18 11.24
CA THR A 289 -23.38 1.61 12.24
C THR A 289 -22.78 0.35 12.90
N PHE A 290 -21.45 0.26 12.93
CA PHE A 290 -20.66 -0.88 13.39
C PHE A 290 -20.14 -0.64 14.81
N SER A 291 -20.23 -1.67 15.65
CA SER A 291 -19.73 -1.62 17.03
C SER A 291 -18.20 -1.75 17.10
N LEU A 292 -17.63 -1.46 18.27
CA LEU A 292 -16.20 -1.68 18.52
C LEU A 292 -15.76 -3.15 18.35
N GLY A 293 -16.68 -4.12 18.46
CA GLY A 293 -16.39 -5.52 18.19
C GLY A 293 -16.03 -5.78 16.72
N PHE A 294 -16.67 -5.07 15.78
CA PHE A 294 -16.34 -5.14 14.35
C PHE A 294 -15.00 -4.46 14.07
N SER A 295 -14.74 -3.31 14.69
CA SER A 295 -13.45 -2.61 14.56
C SER A 295 -12.27 -3.51 14.95
N LYS A 296 -12.39 -4.30 16.02
CA LYS A 296 -11.34 -5.26 16.43
C LYS A 296 -11.10 -6.37 15.40
N LYS A 297 -12.15 -6.88 14.74
CA LYS A 297 -12.02 -7.88 13.66
C LYS A 297 -11.36 -7.27 12.42
N TYR A 298 -11.65 -6.01 12.15
CA TYR A 298 -11.07 -5.24 11.06
C TYR A 298 -9.56 -5.04 11.29
N ILE A 299 -9.18 -4.49 12.44
CA ILE A 299 -7.79 -4.33 12.92
C ILE A 299 -7.00 -5.63 12.85
N ALA A 300 -7.57 -6.74 13.32
CA ALA A 300 -6.91 -8.03 13.25
C ALA A 300 -6.58 -8.41 11.79
N THR A 301 -7.44 -8.08 10.83
CA THR A 301 -7.19 -8.34 9.41
C THR A 301 -6.14 -7.39 8.82
N GLU A 302 -6.20 -6.09 9.11
CA GLU A 302 -5.19 -5.13 8.65
C GLU A 302 -3.79 -5.59 9.09
N LEU A 303 -3.64 -5.95 10.37
CA LEU A 303 -2.38 -6.47 10.91
C LEU A 303 -1.93 -7.76 10.21
N ALA A 304 -2.84 -8.68 9.88
CA ALA A 304 -2.49 -9.93 9.20
C ALA A 304 -1.88 -9.68 7.81
N TYR A 305 -2.43 -8.70 7.08
CA TYR A 305 -1.97 -8.32 5.75
C TYR A 305 -0.82 -7.28 5.77
N GLY A 306 -0.44 -6.77 6.94
CA GLY A 306 0.55 -5.69 7.03
C GLY A 306 0.04 -4.38 6.40
N HIS A 307 -1.27 -4.16 6.39
CA HIS A 307 -1.91 -2.96 5.88
C HIS A 307 -1.96 -1.86 6.95
N GLY A 308 -1.93 -0.61 6.50
CA GLY A 308 -2.11 0.57 7.34
C GLY A 308 -3.56 0.75 7.81
N GLY A 309 -3.74 1.56 8.85
CA GLY A 309 -5.02 1.71 9.53
C GLY A 309 -6.00 2.62 8.79
N PHE A 310 -7.27 2.28 8.91
CA PHE A 310 -8.37 2.93 8.23
C PHE A 310 -9.46 3.39 9.20
N ILE A 311 -9.85 4.65 9.09
CA ILE A 311 -10.95 5.24 9.84
C ILE A 311 -12.11 5.45 8.85
N PRO A 312 -13.21 4.67 8.93
CA PRO A 312 -14.36 4.89 8.07
C PRO A 312 -15.11 6.18 8.45
N SER A 313 -16.01 6.59 7.57
CA SER A 313 -16.90 7.72 7.82
C SER A 313 -17.67 7.58 9.14
N PRO A 314 -17.79 8.64 9.97
CA PRO A 314 -18.21 8.52 11.37
C PRO A 314 -19.58 7.87 11.60
N TYR A 315 -20.54 8.09 10.70
CA TYR A 315 -21.87 7.48 10.80
C TYR A 315 -21.87 5.95 10.62
N ARG A 316 -20.76 5.38 10.11
CA ARG A 316 -20.54 3.94 10.06
C ARG A 316 -20.15 3.36 11.41
N LEU A 317 -19.88 4.14 12.45
CA LEU A 317 -19.36 3.64 13.73
C LEU A 317 -20.25 4.06 14.90
N GLU A 318 -20.50 3.13 15.83
CA GLU A 318 -21.30 3.43 17.03
C GLU A 318 -20.57 4.41 17.94
N ASP A 319 -19.25 4.26 18.00
CA ASP A 319 -18.32 5.17 18.67
C ASP A 319 -17.11 5.40 17.78
N PHE A 320 -17.26 6.40 16.91
CA PHE A 320 -16.24 6.83 15.96
C PHE A 320 -14.90 7.16 16.62
N ILE A 321 -14.91 7.90 17.74
CA ILE A 321 -13.67 8.35 18.37
C ILE A 321 -12.95 7.21 19.07
N THR A 322 -13.68 6.30 19.73
CA THR A 322 -13.05 5.13 20.34
C THR A 322 -12.50 4.18 19.29
N ALA A 323 -13.19 3.98 18.15
CA ALA A 323 -12.67 3.18 17.04
C ALA A 323 -11.40 3.81 16.45
N ALA A 324 -11.39 5.11 16.17
CA ALA A 324 -10.21 5.81 15.66
C ALA A 324 -9.02 5.76 16.64
N LYS A 325 -9.27 5.80 17.96
CA LYS A 325 -8.23 5.58 18.98
C LYS A 325 -7.69 4.16 18.99
N LEU A 326 -8.50 3.15 18.67
CA LEU A 326 -8.02 1.77 18.53
C LEU A 326 -7.06 1.65 17.34
N GLU A 327 -7.41 2.22 16.18
CA GLU A 327 -6.54 2.30 15.00
C GLU A 327 -5.20 2.98 15.34
N ALA A 328 -5.27 4.15 15.96
CA ALA A 328 -4.10 4.93 16.37
C ALA A 328 -3.23 4.20 17.40
N LYS A 329 -3.84 3.44 18.32
CA LYS A 329 -3.11 2.69 19.33
C LYS A 329 -2.48 1.42 18.78
N HIS A 330 -3.15 0.72 17.85
CA HIS A 330 -2.79 -0.66 17.49
C HIS A 330 -2.29 -0.83 16.06
N VAL A 331 -2.84 -0.12 15.07
CA VAL A 331 -2.39 -0.28 13.68
C VAL A 331 -1.29 0.73 13.37
N GLN A 332 -1.49 2.01 13.68
CA GLN A 332 -0.52 3.08 13.35
C GLN A 332 0.92 2.82 13.85
N PRO A 333 1.19 2.40 15.10
CA PRO A 333 2.54 2.08 15.52
C PRO A 333 3.07 0.78 14.89
N ALA A 334 2.19 -0.20 14.62
CA ALA A 334 2.60 -1.46 13.99
C ALA A 334 2.99 -1.24 12.52
N GLN A 335 2.21 -0.45 11.76
CA GLN A 335 2.51 -0.14 10.36
C GLN A 335 3.85 0.56 10.17
N ARG A 336 4.25 1.45 11.08
CA ARG A 336 5.58 2.09 11.05
C ARG A 336 6.73 1.07 11.11
N LEU A 337 6.49 -0.06 11.76
CA LEU A 337 7.48 -1.11 11.98
C LEU A 337 7.53 -2.09 10.81
N TYR A 338 6.39 -2.61 10.36
CA TYR A 338 6.39 -3.63 9.32
C TYR A 338 6.38 -3.05 7.90
N ALA A 339 5.84 -1.85 7.66
CA ALA A 339 5.69 -1.34 6.30
C ALA A 339 7.04 -1.26 5.59
N ASN A 340 8.09 -0.81 6.28
CA ASN A 340 9.42 -0.66 5.69
C ASN A 340 10.34 -1.88 5.89
N ALA A 341 9.79 -3.00 6.35
CA ALA A 341 10.51 -4.25 6.56
C ALA A 341 10.20 -5.26 5.46
N LEU A 342 11.13 -6.17 5.19
CA LEU A 342 10.90 -7.27 4.26
C LEU A 342 10.38 -8.48 5.01
N VAL A 343 9.44 -9.18 4.39
CA VAL A 343 8.86 -10.41 4.94
C VAL A 343 9.88 -11.53 4.82
N LYS A 344 10.29 -12.08 5.96
CA LYS A 344 11.24 -13.19 6.08
C LYS A 344 10.53 -14.55 5.97
N ALA A 345 9.39 -14.70 6.65
CA ALA A 345 8.62 -15.94 6.66
C ALA A 345 7.14 -15.67 6.92
N ILE A 346 6.29 -16.48 6.30
CA ILE A 346 4.85 -16.55 6.58
C ILE A 346 4.52 -18.00 6.90
N THR A 347 3.92 -18.25 8.05
CA THR A 347 3.45 -19.58 8.45
C THR A 347 2.03 -19.54 8.96
N TYR A 348 1.37 -20.68 8.87
CA TYR A 348 -0.02 -20.88 9.25
C TYR A 348 -0.09 -21.91 10.36
N HIS A 349 -0.90 -21.63 11.38
CA HIS A 349 -1.13 -22.58 12.44
C HIS A 349 -2.10 -23.67 12.00
N ASP A 350 -1.62 -24.91 12.05
CA ASP A 350 -2.37 -26.11 11.68
C ASP A 350 -2.23 -27.17 12.79
N GLN A 351 -3.27 -27.30 13.62
CA GLN A 351 -3.39 -28.34 14.65
C GLN A 351 -2.13 -28.49 15.54
N GLY A 352 -1.55 -27.37 15.99
CA GLY A 352 -0.35 -27.35 16.82
C GLY A 352 0.97 -27.30 16.04
N ARG A 353 0.93 -27.30 14.71
CA ARG A 353 2.08 -27.13 13.82
C ARG A 353 2.07 -25.73 13.19
N GLN A 354 3.23 -25.28 12.73
CA GLN A 354 3.38 -24.13 11.85
C GLN A 354 3.79 -24.64 10.47
N VAL A 355 2.99 -24.35 9.44
CA VAL A 355 3.19 -24.85 8.08
C VAL A 355 3.14 -23.70 7.07
N ASP A 356 3.73 -23.87 5.89
CA ASP A 356 3.57 -22.90 4.80
C ASP A 356 2.17 -22.98 4.15
N ALA A 357 1.79 -21.98 3.36
CA ALA A 357 0.51 -21.93 2.67
C ALA A 357 0.26 -23.17 1.80
N SER A 358 1.30 -23.68 1.13
CA SER A 358 1.18 -24.81 0.20
C SER A 358 0.89 -26.11 0.94
N GLU A 359 1.53 -26.32 2.09
CA GLU A 359 1.24 -27.46 2.95
C GLU A 359 -0.18 -27.35 3.52
N TYR A 360 -0.58 -26.18 4.04
CA TYR A 360 -1.93 -25.97 4.57
C TYR A 360 -3.02 -26.27 3.52
N ILE A 361 -2.85 -25.76 2.30
CA ILE A 361 -3.78 -25.99 1.18
C ILE A 361 -3.83 -27.48 0.81
N ARG A 362 -2.69 -28.18 0.84
CA ARG A 362 -2.63 -29.62 0.54
C ARG A 362 -3.33 -30.46 1.60
N THR A 363 -3.19 -30.11 2.88
CA THR A 363 -3.81 -30.84 3.99
C THR A 363 -5.30 -30.51 4.12
N HIS A 364 -5.70 -29.30 3.77
CA HIS A 364 -7.08 -28.82 3.89
C HIS A 364 -7.62 -28.17 2.60
N PRO A 365 -7.77 -28.93 1.49
CA PRO A 365 -8.12 -28.38 0.18
C PRO A 365 -9.55 -27.79 0.10
N THR A 366 -10.40 -28.05 1.09
CA THR A 366 -11.80 -27.62 1.14
C THR A 366 -12.03 -26.35 1.96
N THR A 367 -10.99 -25.82 2.59
CA THR A 367 -11.07 -24.68 3.53
C THR A 367 -11.49 -23.37 2.90
N PHE A 368 -11.32 -23.27 1.59
CA PHE A 368 -11.76 -22.14 0.78
C PHE A 368 -13.27 -22.20 0.43
N ASN A 369 -13.93 -23.35 0.63
CA ASN A 369 -15.27 -23.62 0.10
C ASN A 369 -16.34 -23.91 1.18
N ASN A 370 -15.98 -24.05 2.47
CA ASN A 370 -16.92 -24.41 3.53
C ASN A 370 -16.93 -23.40 4.69
N ILE A 371 -18.14 -22.99 5.09
CA ILE A 371 -18.42 -22.09 6.22
C ILE A 371 -18.41 -22.88 7.55
N ASP A 372 -18.45 -24.22 7.51
CA ASP A 372 -18.29 -25.06 8.70
C ASP A 372 -16.79 -25.21 9.04
N HIS A 373 -16.26 -24.17 9.68
CA HIS A 373 -14.86 -23.80 9.85
C HIS A 373 -14.04 -24.69 10.80
N ALA A 374 -14.05 -26.01 10.62
CA ALA A 374 -13.09 -26.86 11.32
C ALA A 374 -11.65 -26.56 10.87
N ASP A 375 -11.41 -26.27 9.59
CA ASP A 375 -10.05 -26.10 9.07
C ASP A 375 -9.83 -24.69 8.50
N PHE A 376 -10.57 -23.70 8.97
CA PHE A 376 -10.48 -22.35 8.44
C PHE A 376 -9.07 -21.77 8.64
N MET A 377 -8.42 -21.41 7.54
CA MET A 377 -7.09 -20.81 7.49
C MET A 377 -7.15 -19.36 7.98
N GLY A 378 -7.31 -19.20 9.30
CA GLY A 378 -7.48 -17.91 9.97
C GLY A 378 -6.40 -17.58 10.99
N GLN A 379 -5.35 -18.39 11.11
CA GLN A 379 -4.28 -18.21 12.10
C GLN A 379 -2.93 -18.12 11.39
N VAL A 380 -2.36 -16.92 11.33
CA VAL A 380 -1.15 -16.61 10.55
C VAL A 380 -0.09 -15.96 11.43
N ARG A 381 1.17 -16.33 11.19
CA ARG A 381 2.38 -15.72 11.76
C ARG A 381 3.23 -15.17 10.61
N VAL A 382 3.57 -13.90 10.70
CA VAL A 382 4.45 -13.20 9.76
C VAL A 382 5.68 -12.73 10.52
N GLU A 383 6.86 -13.08 10.01
CA GLU A 383 8.14 -12.61 10.54
C GLU A 383 8.79 -11.66 9.54
N TYR A 384 9.22 -10.50 10.02
CA TYR A 384 9.91 -9.49 9.24
C TYR A 384 11.43 -9.53 9.50
N ASP A 385 12.22 -9.02 8.56
CA ASP A 385 13.69 -9.00 8.61
C ASP A 385 14.28 -8.08 9.69
N ASN A 386 13.48 -7.13 10.19
CA ASN A 386 13.81 -6.29 11.35
C ASN A 386 13.45 -6.93 12.70
N GLY A 387 13.01 -8.19 12.72
CA GLY A 387 12.67 -8.93 13.93
C GLY A 387 11.25 -8.71 14.44
N VAL A 388 10.44 -7.87 13.77
CA VAL A 388 9.01 -7.74 14.08
C VAL A 388 8.30 -9.06 13.76
N ILE A 389 7.41 -9.48 14.66
CA ILE A 389 6.59 -10.68 14.47
C ILE A 389 5.12 -10.26 14.62
N VAL A 390 4.29 -10.62 13.65
CA VAL A 390 2.84 -10.39 13.67
C VAL A 390 2.14 -11.74 13.67
N CYS A 391 1.36 -12.01 14.70
CA CYS A 391 0.50 -13.19 14.82
C CYS A 391 -0.95 -12.74 14.90
N VAL A 392 -1.82 -13.30 14.05
CA VAL A 392 -3.25 -12.97 14.03
C VAL A 392 -4.09 -14.24 14.10
N ASN A 393 -5.13 -14.19 14.94
CA ASN A 393 -6.17 -15.21 15.04
C ASN A 393 -7.55 -14.66 14.63
N ARG A 394 -7.94 -15.01 13.42
CA ARG A 394 -9.30 -14.82 12.87
C ARG A 394 -10.13 -16.10 12.83
N HIS A 395 -9.65 -17.21 13.41
CA HIS A 395 -10.46 -18.42 13.46
C HIS A 395 -11.75 -18.17 14.23
N PRO A 396 -12.94 -18.52 13.72
CA PRO A 396 -14.21 -18.10 14.33
C PRO A 396 -14.45 -18.64 15.74
N THR A 397 -13.88 -19.82 16.05
CA THR A 397 -14.17 -20.55 17.29
C THR A 397 -12.95 -21.02 18.07
N ARG A 398 -11.73 -20.87 17.53
CA ARG A 398 -10.52 -21.43 18.15
C ARG A 398 -9.64 -20.34 18.68
N GLU A 399 -9.16 -20.54 19.90
CA GLU A 399 -8.04 -19.78 20.45
C GLU A 399 -6.73 -20.23 19.79
N TRP A 400 -5.70 -19.42 19.93
CA TRP A 400 -4.35 -19.76 19.47
C TRP A 400 -3.32 -19.39 20.53
N SER A 401 -2.64 -20.40 21.07
CA SER A 401 -1.48 -20.19 21.93
C SER A 401 -0.26 -19.84 21.07
N VAL A 402 0.27 -18.64 21.29
CA VAL A 402 1.44 -18.10 20.59
C VAL A 402 2.58 -17.94 21.59
N HIS A 403 3.74 -18.45 21.20
CA HIS A 403 4.99 -18.29 21.94
C HIS A 403 5.97 -17.41 21.17
N ILE A 404 6.59 -16.45 21.86
CA ILE A 404 7.69 -15.62 21.37
C ILE A 404 8.97 -15.99 22.12
N GLU A 405 9.95 -16.56 21.43
CA GLU A 405 11.19 -17.10 22.06
C GLU A 405 12.04 -16.04 22.76
N SER A 406 11.93 -14.77 22.34
CA SER A 406 12.72 -13.65 22.89
C SER A 406 12.08 -13.06 24.14
N ILE A 407 12.89 -12.88 25.18
CA ILE A 407 12.51 -12.19 26.43
C ILE A 407 13.09 -10.76 26.36
N GLY A 408 12.23 -9.78 26.10
CA GLY A 408 12.59 -8.36 25.87
C GLY A 408 11.94 -7.83 24.61
N GLY A 409 11.55 -6.55 24.58
CA GLY A 409 10.72 -5.97 23.52
C GLY A 409 9.37 -5.43 23.99
N SER A 410 8.69 -4.74 23.08
CA SER A 410 7.34 -4.23 23.24
C SER A 410 6.35 -5.11 22.49
N TYR A 411 5.15 -5.26 23.05
CA TYR A 411 4.07 -6.02 22.47
C TYR A 411 2.86 -5.11 22.28
N ASN A 412 2.15 -5.34 21.19
CA ASN A 412 0.83 -4.81 20.92
C ASN A 412 -0.12 -5.99 20.77
N VAL A 413 -1.05 -6.15 21.70
CA VAL A 413 -1.85 -7.38 21.82
C VAL A 413 -3.33 -7.11 21.93
N HIS A 414 -4.12 -8.03 21.37
CA HIS A 414 -5.44 -8.40 21.82
C HIS A 414 -5.40 -9.88 22.14
N ALA A 415 -5.26 -10.19 23.42
CA ALA A 415 -4.99 -11.54 23.92
C ALA A 415 -5.71 -11.79 25.24
N VAL A 416 -5.82 -13.06 25.62
CA VAL A 416 -6.19 -13.48 26.97
C VAL A 416 -4.90 -13.75 27.74
N ILE A 417 -4.72 -13.03 28.84
CA ILE A 417 -3.54 -13.11 29.71
C ILE A 417 -4.03 -13.36 31.13
N ASN A 418 -3.58 -14.45 31.76
CA ASN A 418 -4.01 -14.87 33.10
C ASN A 418 -5.55 -14.97 33.25
N GLY A 419 -6.25 -15.32 32.17
CA GLY A 419 -7.72 -15.44 32.13
C GLY A 419 -8.47 -14.13 31.88
N GLU A 420 -7.77 -13.01 31.72
CA GLU A 420 -8.37 -11.71 31.43
C GLU A 420 -8.10 -11.27 29.98
N ALA A 421 -9.10 -10.67 29.34
CA ALA A 421 -8.94 -10.09 28.01
C ALA A 421 -8.16 -8.76 28.10
N VAL A 422 -7.03 -8.69 27.41
CA VAL A 422 -6.11 -7.54 27.40
C VAL A 422 -6.03 -6.98 25.98
N ILE A 423 -6.19 -5.66 25.85
CA ILE A 423 -6.00 -4.92 24.59
C ILE A 423 -5.06 -3.74 24.86
N GLU A 424 -3.77 -3.95 24.70
CA GLU A 424 -2.75 -3.03 25.21
C GLU A 424 -1.50 -3.00 24.34
N VAL A 425 -0.76 -1.90 24.43
CA VAL A 425 0.58 -1.76 23.85
C VAL A 425 1.56 -1.47 24.98
N GLY A 426 2.61 -2.28 25.11
CA GLY A 426 3.63 -2.10 26.14
C GLY A 426 4.50 -3.32 26.36
N HIS A 427 5.23 -3.30 27.47
CA HIS A 427 6.11 -4.41 27.85
C HIS A 427 5.36 -5.46 28.67
N PHE A 428 5.60 -6.73 28.36
CA PHE A 428 5.05 -7.87 29.08
C PHE A 428 6.21 -8.74 29.58
N SER A 429 6.06 -9.31 30.79
CA SER A 429 7.07 -10.19 31.38
C SER A 429 6.96 -11.64 30.91
N GLN A 430 5.89 -11.98 30.19
CA GLN A 430 5.60 -13.31 29.67
C GLN A 430 5.88 -13.39 28.16
N SER A 431 6.18 -14.60 27.69
CA SER A 431 6.41 -14.92 26.27
C SER A 431 5.26 -15.70 25.63
N ASP A 432 4.31 -16.18 26.44
CA ASP A 432 3.14 -16.94 26.00
C ASP A 432 1.87 -16.08 26.02
N PHE A 433 1.10 -16.14 24.94
CA PHE A 433 -0.14 -15.38 24.78
C PHE A 433 -1.22 -16.28 24.19
N ILE A 434 -2.47 -16.12 24.63
CA ILE A 434 -3.62 -16.79 24.04
C ILE A 434 -4.38 -15.78 23.19
N LEU A 435 -4.34 -15.91 21.87
CA LEU A 435 -5.09 -15.03 20.98
C LEU A 435 -6.55 -15.51 20.91
N PRO A 436 -7.55 -14.67 21.28
CA PRO A 436 -8.95 -15.05 21.24
C PRO A 436 -9.42 -15.33 19.80
N PRO A 437 -10.51 -16.09 19.62
CA PRO A 437 -11.11 -16.31 18.31
C PRO A 437 -11.53 -15.00 17.62
N ALA A 438 -11.62 -15.02 16.29
CA ALA A 438 -12.15 -14.00 15.38
C ALA A 438 -11.41 -12.64 15.33
N ALA A 439 -10.74 -12.21 16.39
CA ALA A 439 -10.14 -10.88 16.47
C ALA A 439 -8.86 -10.81 17.31
N GLY A 440 -8.17 -11.93 17.56
CA GLY A 440 -6.94 -11.92 18.36
C GLY A 440 -5.73 -11.47 17.55
N TRP A 441 -4.83 -10.70 18.15
CA TRP A 441 -3.55 -10.35 17.53
C TRP A 441 -2.42 -10.19 18.56
N LEU A 442 -1.20 -10.34 18.07
CA LEU A 442 0.04 -9.99 18.75
C LEU A 442 1.01 -9.44 17.72
N VAL A 443 1.51 -8.23 17.96
CA VAL A 443 2.64 -7.64 17.26
C VAL A 443 3.78 -7.53 18.26
N TYR A 444 4.83 -8.30 18.08
CA TYR A 444 6.05 -8.24 18.86
C TYR A 444 7.07 -7.36 18.15
N THR A 445 7.67 -6.45 18.92
CA THR A 445 8.77 -5.59 18.47
C THR A 445 9.95 -5.82 19.40
N PRO A 446 11.11 -6.28 18.90
CA PRO A 446 12.30 -6.40 19.74
C PRO A 446 12.71 -5.02 20.27
N ASP A 447 13.24 -4.96 21.50
CA ASP A 447 13.86 -3.72 21.98
C ASP A 447 14.99 -3.34 21.03
N ALA A 448 15.31 -2.05 20.92
CA ALA A 448 16.48 -1.61 20.14
C ALA A 448 17.79 -2.28 20.62
N SER A 449 17.81 -2.85 21.84
CA SER A 449 18.87 -3.67 22.41
C SER A 449 18.65 -5.19 22.35
N ALA A 450 17.44 -5.66 22.01
CA ALA A 450 17.05 -7.08 21.89
C ALA A 450 16.82 -7.51 20.44
N VAL A 451 16.93 -6.58 19.48
CA VAL A 451 17.56 -6.94 18.22
C VAL A 451 18.94 -7.40 18.64
N GLU A 452 19.18 -8.72 18.64
CA GLU A 452 20.50 -9.18 18.25
C GLU A 452 20.76 -8.51 16.90
N GLU A 453 21.36 -7.34 17.01
CA GLU A 453 22.40 -6.91 16.15
C GLU A 453 23.19 -8.19 15.86
N THR A 454 23.06 -8.69 14.63
CA THR A 454 24.29 -8.88 13.88
C THR A 454 25.05 -7.56 14.03
N ALA A 455 25.83 -7.49 15.12
CA ALA A 455 26.44 -6.28 15.57
C ALA A 455 27.20 -5.72 14.38
N VAL A 456 26.74 -4.58 13.87
CA VAL A 456 27.67 -3.57 13.40
C VAL A 456 28.28 -2.98 14.68
N SER A 457 29.00 -3.86 15.37
CA SER A 457 30.17 -3.50 16.10
C SER A 457 30.89 -2.47 15.24
N ASP A 458 31.33 -1.41 15.88
CA ASP A 458 32.43 -0.56 15.41
C ASP A 458 33.75 -1.35 15.23
N LYS A 459 33.67 -2.66 14.92
CA LYS A 459 34.62 -3.36 14.09
C LYS A 459 34.51 -2.75 12.71
N ARG A 460 35.32 -1.71 12.52
CA ARG A 460 35.92 -1.42 11.22
C ARG A 460 36.13 -2.73 10.46
N PRO A 461 35.65 -2.84 9.21
CA PRO A 461 35.76 -4.06 8.42
C PRO A 461 37.17 -4.61 8.54
N GLN A 462 37.41 -5.83 9.03
CA GLN A 462 38.80 -6.25 9.28
C GLN A 462 39.63 -6.45 7.99
N SER A 463 38.95 -6.45 6.84
CA SER A 463 39.56 -6.61 5.52
C SER A 463 38.72 -5.90 4.47
N VAL A 464 39.32 -5.67 3.30
CA VAL A 464 38.60 -5.16 2.12
C VAL A 464 37.60 -6.21 1.65
N GLN A 465 36.32 -5.85 1.57
CA GLN A 465 35.27 -6.73 1.06
C GLN A 465 34.53 -6.06 -0.08
N LEU A 466 34.20 -6.81 -1.13
CA LEU A 466 33.31 -6.38 -2.21
C LEU A 466 32.06 -7.27 -2.14
N ARG A 467 30.87 -6.68 -2.02
CA ARG A 467 29.60 -7.43 -1.97
C ARG A 467 29.02 -7.62 -3.36
N GLN A 468 28.08 -8.56 -3.47
CA GLN A 468 27.30 -8.72 -4.68
C GLN A 468 26.48 -7.46 -4.93
N ASN A 469 26.45 -6.96 -6.16
CA ASN A 469 25.63 -5.81 -6.52
C ASN A 469 24.14 -6.14 -6.34
N TYR A 470 23.34 -5.15 -5.97
CA TYR A 470 21.89 -5.32 -5.81
C TYR A 470 21.14 -4.14 -6.46
N PRO A 471 20.11 -4.42 -7.29
CA PRO A 471 19.69 -5.76 -7.74
C PRO A 471 20.72 -6.43 -8.66
N ASN A 472 20.67 -7.76 -8.76
CA ASN A 472 21.41 -8.57 -9.74
C ASN A 472 20.63 -9.87 -10.04
N PRO A 473 20.08 -10.06 -11.24
CA PRO A 473 20.20 -9.20 -12.43
C PRO A 473 19.51 -7.83 -12.26
N PHE A 474 19.87 -6.83 -13.08
CA PHE A 474 19.32 -5.47 -13.00
C PHE A 474 19.05 -4.88 -14.38
N ASN A 475 18.11 -3.94 -14.50
CA ASN A 475 17.70 -3.37 -15.80
C ASN A 475 18.44 -2.08 -16.19
N SER A 476 18.42 -1.05 -15.33
CA SER A 476 18.95 0.28 -15.66
C SER A 476 20.03 0.74 -14.70
N SER A 477 19.96 0.33 -13.44
CA SER A 477 20.97 0.68 -12.44
C SER A 477 21.11 -0.39 -11.35
N THR A 478 22.27 -0.46 -10.72
CA THR A 478 22.55 -1.35 -9.59
C THR A 478 23.44 -0.68 -8.57
N THR A 479 23.34 -1.07 -7.31
CA THR A 479 24.22 -0.57 -6.25
C THR A 479 25.30 -1.59 -5.96
N ILE A 480 26.55 -1.14 -6.01
CA ILE A 480 27.74 -1.90 -5.63
C ILE A 480 28.16 -1.44 -4.24
N GLU A 481 28.16 -2.36 -3.28
CA GLU A 481 28.61 -2.13 -1.91
C GLU A 481 29.98 -2.77 -1.66
N PHE A 482 30.86 -2.06 -0.96
CA PHE A 482 32.16 -2.57 -0.51
C PHE A 482 32.53 -2.02 0.86
N ALA A 483 33.41 -2.71 1.57
CA ALA A 483 33.84 -2.38 2.92
C ALA A 483 35.36 -2.18 2.98
N LEU A 484 35.83 -1.17 3.73
CA LEU A 484 37.24 -0.85 3.91
C LEU A 484 37.65 -0.86 5.40
N PRO A 485 38.78 -1.50 5.78
CA PRO A 485 39.30 -1.47 7.15
C PRO A 485 39.80 -0.11 7.61
N GLN A 486 40.35 0.64 6.67
CA GLN A 486 40.96 1.95 6.87
C GLN A 486 40.81 2.75 5.59
N GLN A 487 41.01 4.08 5.67
CA GLN A 487 41.01 4.94 4.50
C GLN A 487 42.04 4.45 3.47
N ALA A 488 41.63 4.36 2.20
CA ALA A 488 42.51 3.91 1.12
C ALA A 488 42.13 4.58 -0.21
N MET A 489 43.10 4.67 -1.14
CA MET A 489 42.82 5.01 -2.53
C MET A 489 42.05 3.84 -3.17
N VAL A 490 40.81 4.09 -3.55
CA VAL A 490 39.92 3.09 -4.16
C VAL A 490 39.78 3.34 -5.64
N LYS A 491 39.89 2.26 -6.42
CA LYS A 491 39.50 2.22 -7.82
C LYS A 491 38.41 1.17 -8.02
N LEU A 492 37.18 1.60 -8.35
CA LEU A 492 36.05 0.72 -8.69
C LEU A 492 35.76 0.85 -10.18
N GLN A 493 35.89 -0.24 -10.93
CA GLN A 493 35.83 -0.25 -12.39
C GLN A 493 34.92 -1.35 -12.92
N ILE A 494 34.23 -1.08 -14.03
CA ILE A 494 33.37 -2.03 -14.74
C ILE A 494 34.06 -2.51 -16.01
N PHE A 495 33.97 -3.81 -16.30
CA PHE A 495 34.56 -4.48 -17.45
C PHE A 495 33.51 -5.33 -18.16
N ASN A 496 33.59 -5.43 -19.49
CA ASN A 496 32.76 -6.34 -20.27
C ASN A 496 33.32 -7.79 -20.26
N MET A 497 32.65 -8.73 -20.92
CA MET A 497 33.09 -10.13 -21.00
C MET A 497 34.45 -10.33 -21.68
N SER A 498 34.88 -9.38 -22.52
CA SER A 498 36.21 -9.41 -23.17
C SER A 498 37.32 -8.84 -22.28
N GLY A 499 36.99 -8.42 -21.05
CA GLY A 499 37.92 -7.79 -20.12
C GLY A 499 38.27 -6.34 -20.48
N GLN A 500 37.54 -5.72 -21.41
CA GLN A 500 37.74 -4.30 -21.73
C GLN A 500 37.10 -3.44 -20.65
N LEU A 501 37.80 -2.38 -20.24
CA LEU A 501 37.28 -1.38 -19.30
C LEU A 501 36.12 -0.62 -19.94
N VAL A 502 34.95 -0.69 -19.32
CA VAL A 502 33.74 0.02 -19.73
C VAL A 502 33.67 1.37 -19.03
N GLU A 503 33.87 1.38 -17.71
CA GLU A 503 33.65 2.57 -16.90
C GLU A 503 34.48 2.52 -15.60
N THR A 504 34.84 3.70 -15.08
CA THR A 504 35.46 3.82 -13.75
C THR A 504 34.51 4.62 -12.87
N LEU A 505 33.92 3.97 -11.87
CA LEU A 505 32.91 4.55 -10.98
C LEU A 505 33.53 5.31 -9.81
N ILE A 506 34.67 4.83 -9.31
CA ILE A 506 35.42 5.46 -8.23
C ILE A 506 36.90 5.45 -8.59
N ASN A 507 37.58 6.58 -8.38
CA ASN A 507 39.04 6.69 -8.46
C ASN A 507 39.54 7.78 -7.50
N GLN A 508 39.36 7.58 -6.19
CA GLN A 508 39.70 8.57 -5.16
C GLN A 508 39.98 7.91 -3.80
N ASN A 509 40.47 8.70 -2.84
CA ASN A 509 40.55 8.26 -1.44
C ASN A 509 39.16 8.14 -0.84
N VAL A 510 38.86 6.98 -0.26
CA VAL A 510 37.57 6.65 0.38
C VAL A 510 37.81 6.32 1.85
N GLN A 511 36.93 6.81 2.72
CA GLN A 511 37.01 6.61 4.17
C GLN A 511 36.77 5.14 4.56
N ALA A 512 37.27 4.76 5.73
CA ALA A 512 37.02 3.44 6.32
C ALA A 512 35.51 3.21 6.52
N GLY A 513 35.06 1.95 6.44
CA GLY A 513 33.66 1.57 6.62
C GLY A 513 32.98 1.01 5.37
N ILE A 514 31.66 0.89 5.42
CA ILE A 514 30.83 0.40 4.31
C ILE A 514 30.53 1.57 3.36
N ASN A 515 30.81 1.37 2.08
CA ASN A 515 30.68 2.35 1.02
C ASN A 515 29.79 1.80 -0.10
N ARG A 516 28.96 2.65 -0.69
CA ARG A 516 28.03 2.30 -1.76
C ARG A 516 28.26 3.18 -2.97
N CYS A 517 28.17 2.58 -4.15
CA CYS A 517 28.28 3.27 -5.43
C CYS A 517 27.23 2.74 -6.39
N ARG A 518 26.47 3.64 -7.00
CA ARG A 518 25.46 3.30 -8.00
C ARG A 518 26.12 3.26 -9.38
N TRP A 519 25.86 2.21 -10.14
CA TRP A 519 26.19 2.16 -11.56
C TRP A 519 24.93 2.37 -12.39
N GLU A 520 24.89 3.44 -13.18
CA GLU A 520 23.84 3.75 -14.14
C GLU A 520 24.22 3.14 -15.50
N ALA A 521 23.55 2.04 -15.88
CA ALA A 521 23.91 1.27 -17.06
C ALA A 521 22.90 1.36 -18.21
N ALA A 522 22.00 2.36 -18.19
CA ALA A 522 20.94 2.54 -19.17
C ALA A 522 21.43 2.58 -20.64
N HIS A 523 22.68 3.00 -20.87
CA HIS A 523 23.27 3.10 -22.20
C HIS A 523 24.15 1.89 -22.58
N HIS A 524 24.32 0.90 -21.71
CA HIS A 524 25.18 -0.27 -21.94
C HIS A 524 24.37 -1.47 -22.45
N ALA A 525 24.98 -2.34 -23.26
CA ALA A 525 24.29 -3.50 -23.85
C ALA A 525 23.93 -4.55 -22.77
N GLY A 526 22.80 -5.25 -22.92
CA GLY A 526 22.44 -6.35 -22.02
C GLY A 526 23.49 -7.46 -22.04
N GLY A 527 23.78 -8.04 -20.89
CA GLY A 527 24.76 -9.12 -20.78
C GLY A 527 25.53 -9.15 -19.46
N VAL A 528 26.54 -10.01 -19.43
CA VAL A 528 27.41 -10.20 -18.26
C VAL A 528 28.52 -9.15 -18.26
N TYR A 529 28.72 -8.53 -17.12
CA TYR A 529 29.85 -7.64 -16.85
C TYR A 529 30.55 -8.06 -15.56
N PHE A 530 31.73 -7.49 -15.34
CA PHE A 530 32.50 -7.66 -14.12
C PHE A 530 32.82 -6.31 -13.51
N TYR A 531 32.76 -6.21 -12.21
CA TYR A 531 33.21 -5.03 -11.48
C TYR A 531 34.37 -5.41 -10.58
N ARG A 532 35.42 -4.59 -10.61
CA ARG A 532 36.67 -4.79 -9.89
C ARG A 532 36.91 -3.63 -8.93
N LEU A 533 37.08 -3.96 -7.66
CA LEU A 533 37.53 -3.07 -6.62
C LEU A 533 39.03 -3.26 -6.41
N THR A 534 39.80 -2.17 -6.48
CA THR A 534 41.21 -2.11 -6.06
C THR A 534 41.32 -1.16 -4.87
N ALA A 535 41.84 -1.63 -3.75
CA ALA A 535 42.08 -0.82 -2.54
C ALA A 535 43.42 -1.23 -1.92
N GLY A 536 44.46 -0.41 -2.09
CA GLY A 536 45.83 -0.79 -1.78
C GLY A 536 46.28 -2.04 -2.56
N ASP A 537 46.83 -3.03 -1.87
CA ASP A 537 47.31 -4.28 -2.48
C ASP A 537 46.20 -5.32 -2.73
N ARG A 538 44.94 -5.00 -2.38
CA ARG A 538 43.80 -5.92 -2.54
C ARG A 538 43.01 -5.60 -3.80
N VAL A 539 42.81 -6.62 -4.63
CA VAL A 539 41.97 -6.58 -5.83
C VAL A 539 40.89 -7.65 -5.71
N VAL A 540 39.62 -7.25 -5.75
CA VAL A 540 38.47 -8.17 -5.71
C VAL A 540 37.58 -7.90 -6.91
N THR A 541 37.16 -8.96 -7.61
CA THR A 541 36.29 -8.85 -8.80
C THR A 541 35.03 -9.68 -8.59
N ARG A 542 33.88 -9.16 -9.03
CA ARG A 542 32.60 -9.87 -9.03
C ARG A 542 31.87 -9.69 -10.37
N LYS A 543 30.92 -10.58 -10.63
CA LYS A 543 30.10 -10.61 -11.85
C LYS A 543 28.76 -9.93 -11.58
N LEU A 544 28.23 -9.20 -12.56
CA LEU A 544 26.87 -8.68 -12.56
C LEU A 544 26.20 -8.93 -13.93
N LEU A 545 24.87 -9.03 -13.94
CA LEU A 545 24.06 -9.32 -15.13
C LEU A 545 23.10 -8.15 -15.39
N LEU A 546 23.37 -7.43 -16.48
CA LEU A 546 22.49 -6.38 -16.99
C LEU A 546 21.43 -7.03 -17.90
N LEU A 547 20.16 -6.92 -17.50
CA LEU A 547 19.00 -7.29 -18.31
C LEU A 547 18.63 -6.12 -19.21
N ARG A 548 18.24 -6.44 -20.45
CA ARG A 548 17.76 -5.45 -21.40
C ARG A 548 16.63 -6.01 -22.22
#